data_AF-A0A0Q4QMJ7-F1
#
_entry.id   AF-A0A0Q4QMJ7-F1
#
_cell.length_a   1.000
_cell.length_b   1.000
_cell.length_c   1.000
_cell.angle_alpha   90.00
_cell.angle_beta   90.00
_cell.angle_gamma   90.00
#
_symmetry.space_group_name_H-M   'P 1'
#
loop_
_entity.id
_entity.type
_entity.pdbx_description
1 polymer ?
#
loop_
_entity_poly.entity_id
_entity_poly.type
_entity_poly.pdbx_seq_one_letter_code
_entity_poly.pdbx_strand_id
1 'polypeptide(L)' 'MNQYEIDLVYKGIGNYKGWKCAEFGCGLVVMQKQTEVIKAYRGPEVKDWVPECWAEVKNEIDQLNKAIIDSTFA' A
#
# COMPACT_ATOMS: atom_id res chain seq x y z
N MET A 1 2.03 -5.16 11.67
CA MET A 1 2.46 -3.79 11.30
C MET A 1 2.57 -3.02 12.61
N ASN A 2 3.63 -2.25 12.81
CA ASN A 2 3.68 -1.40 14.00
C ASN A 2 2.86 -0.11 13.74
N GLN A 3 2.41 0.55 14.80
CA GLN A 3 1.63 1.79 14.69
C GLN A 3 2.35 2.87 13.86
N TYR A 4 3.68 2.85 13.86
CA TYR A 4 4.51 3.80 13.13
C TYR A 4 4.36 3.71 11.60
N GLU A 5 4.27 2.51 11.02
CA GLU A 5 4.05 2.33 9.58
C GLU A 5 2.65 2.83 9.15
N ILE A 6 1.64 2.58 9.98
CA ILE A 6 0.28 3.11 9.80
C ILE A 6 0.32 4.64 9.80
N ASP A 7 0.93 5.24 10.82
CA ASP A 7 1.03 6.69 10.97
C ASP A 7 1.78 7.35 9.80
N LEU A 8 2.80 6.70 9.23
CA LEU A 8 3.50 7.21 8.05
C LEU A 8 2.61 7.23 6.81
N VAL A 9 1.80 6.19 6.60
CA VAL A 9 0.81 6.15 5.52
C VAL A 9 -0.26 7.23 5.74
N TYR A 10 -0.79 7.36 6.96
CA TYR A 10 -1.73 8.43 7.31
C TYR A 10 -1.16 9.84 7.08
N LYS A 11 0.15 10.02 7.27
CA LYS A 11 0.83 11.31 7.03
C LYS A 11 1.21 11.53 5.56
N GLY A 12 0.97 10.58 4.67
CA GLY A 12 1.40 10.64 3.26
C GLY A 12 2.92 10.53 3.08
N ILE A 13 3.64 10.00 4.08
CA ILE A 13 5.11 9.91 4.14
C ILE A 13 5.58 8.43 4.05
N GLY A 14 4.65 7.47 3.95
CA GLY A 14 4.94 6.03 3.95
C GLY A 14 5.80 5.56 2.77
N ASN A 15 6.90 4.87 3.09
CA ASN A 15 7.63 4.00 2.16
C ASN A 15 7.58 2.57 2.69
N TYR A 16 7.02 1.64 1.89
CA TYR A 16 6.93 0.22 2.23
C TYR A 16 7.62 -0.62 1.16
N LYS A 17 8.73 -1.29 1.51
CA LYS A 17 9.51 -2.13 0.57
C LYS A 17 9.88 -1.42 -0.76
N GLY A 18 10.12 -0.11 -0.70
CA GLY A 18 10.43 0.72 -1.87
C GLY A 18 9.21 1.30 -2.59
N TRP A 19 7.99 0.99 -2.14
CA TRP A 19 6.74 1.58 -2.62
C TRP A 19 6.43 2.85 -1.84
N LYS A 20 6.17 3.95 -2.53
CA LYS A 20 5.83 5.25 -1.95
C LYS A 20 4.32 5.47 -1.98
N CYS A 21 3.77 6.03 -0.92
CA CYS A 21 2.40 6.50 -0.91
C CYS A 21 2.29 7.77 -1.78
N ALA A 22 1.55 7.68 -2.89
CA ALA A 22 1.39 8.77 -3.84
C ALA A 22 0.14 9.60 -3.53
N GLU A 23 -0.95 8.94 -3.12
CA GLU A 23 -2.22 9.57 -2.78
C GLU A 23 -2.92 8.79 -1.66
N PHE A 24 -3.53 9.54 -0.74
CA PHE A 24 -4.25 9.01 0.40
C PHE A 24 -5.40 9.95 0.79
N GLY A 25 -6.63 9.45 0.81
CA GLY A 25 -7.81 10.23 1.20
C GLY A 25 -9.10 9.72 0.57
N CYS A 26 -10.26 10.19 1.06
CA CYS A 26 -11.56 9.93 0.44
C CYS A 26 -11.90 8.45 0.14
N GLY A 27 -11.43 7.51 0.97
CA GLY A 27 -11.66 6.08 0.69
C GLY A 27 -10.62 5.43 -0.22
N LEU A 28 -9.54 6.12 -0.58
CA LEU A 28 -8.52 5.71 -1.54
C LEU A 28 -7.12 5.68 -0.91
N VAL A 29 -6.38 4.61 -1.18
CA VAL A 29 -4.93 4.50 -0.92
C VAL A 29 -4.23 4.13 -2.21
N VAL A 30 -3.23 4.91 -2.63
CA VAL A 30 -2.42 4.66 -3.82
C VAL A 30 -0.95 4.53 -3.44
N MET A 31 -0.34 3.41 -3.83
CA MET A 31 1.08 3.16 -3.70
C MET A 31 1.73 3.05 -5.08
N GLN A 32 2.91 3.63 -5.21
CA GLN A 32 3.66 3.66 -6.47
C GLN A 32 5.11 3.19 -6.26
N LYS A 33 5.62 2.42 -7.22
CA LYS A 33 7.03 2.07 -7.33
C LYS A 33 7.44 2.12 -8.80
N GLN A 34 8.31 3.09 -9.15
CA GLN A 34 8.71 3.34 -10.53
C GLN A 34 7.48 3.56 -11.45
N THR A 35 7.22 2.63 -12.38
CA THR A 35 6.08 2.65 -13.32
C THR A 35 4.87 1.86 -12.80
N GLU A 36 4.99 1.12 -11.70
CA GLU A 36 3.90 0.32 -11.14
C GLU A 36 3.08 1.13 -10.12
N VAL A 37 1.76 0.96 -10.18
CA VAL A 37 0.80 1.63 -9.31
C VAL A 37 -0.22 0.62 -8.80
N ILE A 38 -0.41 0.60 -7.49
CA ILE A 38 -1.42 -0.21 -6.80
C ILE A 38 -2.37 0.73 -6.06
N LYS A 39 -3.67 0.47 -6.17
CA LYS A 39 -4.70 1.30 -5.55
C LYS A 39 -5.76 0.42 -4.89
N ALA A 40 -6.22 0.84 -3.73
CA ALA A 40 -7.38 0.25 -3.07
C ALA A 40 -8.42 1.32 -2.76
N TYR A 41 -9.68 1.01 -3.06
CA TYR A 41 -10.82 1.90 -2.85
C TYR A 41 -11.92 1.21 -2.04
N ARG A 42 -12.40 1.89 -1.00
CA ARG A 42 -13.48 1.41 -0.12
C ARG A 42 -14.61 2.42 0.07
N GLY A 43 -14.58 3.55 -0.64
CA GLY A 43 -15.60 4.58 -0.53
C GLY A 43 -15.48 5.45 0.73
N PRO A 44 -16.38 6.42 0.92
CA PRO A 44 -16.24 7.48 1.91
C PRO A 44 -16.56 7.09 3.36
N GLU A 45 -16.87 5.83 3.66
CA GLU A 45 -17.17 5.41 5.04
C GLU A 45 -15.92 5.39 5.91
N VAL A 46 -15.77 6.43 6.74
CA VAL A 46 -14.48 6.97 7.19
C VAL A 46 -13.71 6.13 8.21
N LYS A 47 -14.37 5.25 8.96
CA LYS A 47 -13.75 4.71 10.19
C LYS A 47 -12.71 3.60 9.96
N ASP A 48 -12.93 2.72 8.98
CA ASP A 48 -12.11 1.51 8.80
C ASP A 48 -11.50 1.37 7.39
N TRP A 49 -11.85 2.27 6.45
CA TRP A 49 -11.38 2.17 5.06
C TRP A 49 -9.87 2.28 4.91
N VAL A 50 -9.19 3.06 5.75
CA VAL A 50 -7.73 3.26 5.65
C VAL A 50 -6.97 1.97 5.97
N PRO A 51 -7.18 1.34 7.15
CA PRO A 51 -6.61 0.02 7.44
C PRO A 51 -6.93 -1.01 6.36
N GLU A 52 -8.17 -1.04 5.86
CA GLU A 52 -8.62 -2.00 4.86
C GLU A 52 -7.96 -1.79 3.48
N CYS A 53 -7.99 -0.57 2.95
CA CYS A 53 -7.34 -0.22 1.70
C CYS A 53 -5.83 -0.48 1.79
N TRP A 54 -5.22 -0.16 2.92
CA TRP A 54 -3.82 -0.47 3.14
C TRP A 54 -3.54 -1.98 3.14
N ALA A 55 -4.38 -2.78 3.81
CA ALA A 55 -4.20 -4.24 3.85
C ALA A 55 -4.25 -4.86 2.44
N GLU A 56 -5.15 -4.37 1.58
CA GLU A 56 -5.25 -4.78 0.17
C GLU A 56 -3.97 -4.43 -0.60
N VAL A 57 -3.56 -3.16 -0.57
CA VAL A 57 -2.35 -2.71 -1.27
C VAL A 57 -1.10 -3.45 -0.77
N LYS A 58 -0.99 -3.66 0.55
CA LYS A 58 0.12 -4.39 1.15
C LYS A 58 0.16 -5.84 0.67
N ASN A 59 -0.99 -6.52 0.61
CA ASN A 59 -1.05 -7.90 0.14
C ASN A 59 -0.58 -8.02 -1.32
N GLU A 60 -1.00 -7.09 -2.18
CA GLU A 60 -0.53 -7.06 -3.57
C GLU A 60 0.98 -6.81 -3.66
N ILE A 61 1.52 -5.85 -2.91
CA ILE A 61 2.96 -5.60 -2.84
C ILE A 61 3.73 -6.84 -2.38
N ASP A 62 3.21 -7.55 -1.38
CA ASP A 62 3.83 -8.77 -0.86
C ASP A 62 3.83 -9.90 -1.89
N GLN A 63 2.74 -10.07 -2.65
CA GLN A 63 2.63 -11.04 -3.73
C GLN A 63 3.58 -10.72 -4.89
N LEU A 64 3.66 -9.46 -5.31
CA LEU A 64 4.58 -9.02 -6.37
C LEU A 64 6.03 -9.27 -5.98
N ASN A 65 6.43 -8.88 -4.76
CA ASN A 65 7.79 -9.14 -4.29
C ASN A 65 8.11 -10.64 -4.20
N LYS A 66 7.14 -11.46 -3.79
CA LYS A 66 7.32 -12.92 -3.77
C LYS A 66 7.50 -13.47 -5.19
N ALA A 67 6.68 -13.05 -6.14
CA ALA A 67 6.81 -13.47 -7.54
C ALA A 67 8.17 -13.06 -8.15
N ILE A 68 8.66 -11.86 -7.84
CA ILE A 68 9.98 -11.40 -8.28
C ILE A 68 11.08 -12.31 -7.70
N ILE A 69 11.03 -12.61 -6.40
CA ILE A 69 11.99 -13.50 -5.75
C ILE A 69 11.95 -14.89 -6.42
N ASP A 70 10.78 -15.49 -6.55
CA ASP A 70 10.62 -16.84 -7.13
C ASP A 70 11.11 -16.88 -8.59
N SER A 71 10.92 -15.81 -9.38
CA SER A 71 11.42 -15.72 -10.76
C SER A 71 12.93 -15.50 -10.88
N THR A 72 13.58 -14.97 -9.85
CA THR A 72 15.03 -14.72 -9.84
C THR A 72 15.84 -15.98 -9.49
N PHE A 73 15.18 -16.97 -8.88
CA PHE A 73 15.77 -18.25 -8.48
C PHE A 73 15.24 -19.46 -9.27
N ALA A 74 14.48 -19.23 -10.35
CA ALA A 74 13.94 -20.26 -11.25
C ALA A 74 14.86 -20.57 -12.44
#